data_AF-A0A9B0BJD3-F1
#
_entry.id   AF-A0A9B0BJD3-F1
#
_cell.length_a   1.000
_cell.length_b   1.000
_cell.length_c   1.000
_cell.angle_alpha   90.00
_cell.angle_beta   90.00
_cell.angle_gamma   90.00
#
_symmetry.space_group_name_H-M   'P 1'
#
loop_
_entity.id
_entity.type
_entity.pdbx_description
1 polymer ?
#
loop_
_entity_poly.entity_id
_entity_poly.type
_entity_poly.pdbx_seq_one_letter_code
_entity_poly.pdbx_strand_id
1 'polypeptide(L)'
;MADNEQKALQLIAEAEKKLASSKSFLGSLFGGSSKVEEAVECYQRAANLFKMAKNWSSAGSTFYEAAELHAKAGSRHDAATNYVDAANSFKKSDINEAISCLLKAIEIYTDMGRFTMAAKHHQSIAEMYESEAMDLERAVHHYEQAADYFRGEESNSSANKCLLKVAQYAAQLENYEKAIQIYEQVASASLESSLLKYSAKEYFFRAALCHLCVDTLNAQHAIERYQEQYPAFQDSREYKLIKTLIEHIEDENLEGFTEAVKEYDSISRLDQWYTTVLLRIKKQVDVNPNLR
;
A
#
# COMPACT_ATOMS: atom_id res chain seq x y z
N MET A 1 20.16 26.72 14.18
CA MET A 1 20.21 25.46 13.41
C MET A 1 21.52 24.73 13.71
N ALA A 2 22.69 25.33 13.47
CA ALA A 2 24.00 24.74 13.82
C ALA A 2 24.16 24.36 15.30
N ASP A 3 23.60 25.13 16.24
CA ASP A 3 23.68 24.83 17.68
C ASP A 3 22.95 23.53 18.08
N ASN A 4 21.88 23.15 17.37
CA ASN A 4 21.17 21.90 17.63
C ASN A 4 21.92 20.70 17.05
N GLU A 5 22.55 20.84 15.88
CA GLU A 5 23.38 19.78 15.28
C GLU A 5 24.64 19.52 16.11
N GLN A 6 25.29 20.57 16.61
CA GLN A 6 26.45 20.41 17.49
C GLN A 6 26.09 19.72 18.80
N LYS A 7 24.96 20.07 19.41
CA LYS A 7 24.44 19.36 20.61
C LYS A 7 24.10 17.91 20.30
N ALA A 8 23.53 17.62 19.12
CA ALA A 8 23.25 16.25 18.70
C ALA A 8 24.53 15.41 18.55
N LEU A 9 25.57 15.97 17.92
CA LEU A 9 26.88 15.31 17.79
C LEU A 9 27.56 15.06 19.14
N GLN A 10 27.44 15.99 20.08
CA GLN A 10 27.93 15.81 21.45
C GLN A 10 27.22 14.64 22.14
N LEU A 11 25.89 14.55 22.01
CA LEU A 11 25.11 13.45 22.59
C LEU A 11 25.45 12.09 21.96
N ILE A 12 25.74 12.05 20.66
CA ILE A 12 26.24 10.83 20.00
C ILE A 12 27.60 10.42 20.59
N ALA A 13 28.54 11.35 20.70
CA ALA A 13 29.87 11.06 21.25
C ALA A 13 29.79 10.59 22.73
N GLU A 14 28.86 11.15 23.50
CA GLU A 14 28.56 10.68 24.86
C GLU A 14 27.99 9.25 24.85
N ALA A 15 27.07 8.94 23.94
CA ALA A 15 26.50 7.60 23.79
C ALA A 15 27.57 6.56 23.41
N GLU A 16 28.44 6.87 22.45
CA GLU A 16 29.55 6.00 22.04
C GLU A 16 30.53 5.74 23.19
N LYS A 17 30.87 6.77 23.98
CA LYS A 17 31.73 6.64 25.15
C LYS A 17 31.10 5.73 26.21
N LYS A 18 29.78 5.85 26.43
CA LYS A 18 29.04 4.96 27.34
C LYS A 18 29.06 3.52 26.86
N LEU A 19 28.85 3.28 25.57
CA LEU A 19 28.94 1.93 24.97
C LEU A 19 30.36 1.34 25.05
N ALA A 20 31.40 2.14 24.80
CA ALA A 20 32.79 1.71 24.92
C ALA A 20 33.15 1.35 26.39
N SER A 21 32.63 2.10 27.36
CA SER A 21 32.82 1.81 28.78
C SER A 21 32.14 0.51 29.25
N SER A 22 31.12 0.05 28.51
CA SER A 22 30.41 -1.21 28.78
C SER A 22 31.23 -2.44 28.34
N LYS A 23 32.07 -2.32 27.30
CA LYS A 23 32.94 -3.40 26.78
C LYS A 23 34.20 -3.67 27.62
N SER A 24 34.50 -2.84 28.62
CA SER A 24 35.69 -3.02 29.47
C SER A 24 35.46 -4.11 30.53
N PHE A 25 36.49 -4.90 30.84
CA PHE A 25 36.49 -6.15 31.64
C PHE A 25 35.73 -6.08 32.99
N LEU A 26 35.55 -4.90 33.57
CA LEU A 26 34.80 -4.65 34.81
C LEU A 26 33.27 -4.45 34.64
N GLY A 27 32.78 -4.23 33.41
CA GLY A 27 31.36 -3.94 33.11
C GLY A 27 30.49 -5.18 32.84
N SER A 28 31.10 -6.31 32.50
CA SER A 28 30.41 -7.56 32.13
C SER A 28 29.71 -8.25 33.32
N LEU A 29 30.09 -7.92 34.56
CA LEU A 29 29.67 -8.65 35.76
C LEU A 29 28.46 -8.04 36.49
N PHE A 30 28.11 -6.75 36.28
CA PHE A 30 27.13 -6.08 37.18
C PHE A 30 26.20 -5.00 36.59
N GLY A 31 26.06 -4.82 35.26
CA GLY A 31 25.12 -3.78 34.78
C GLY A 31 25.10 -3.43 33.29
N GLY A 32 25.39 -4.38 32.38
CA GLY A 32 25.48 -4.12 30.93
C GLY A 32 24.20 -3.57 30.28
N SER A 33 23.00 -3.99 30.74
CA SER A 33 21.71 -3.57 30.14
C SER A 33 21.41 -2.09 30.35
N SER A 34 21.60 -1.59 31.58
CA SER A 34 21.29 -0.19 31.94
C SER A 34 22.16 0.81 31.17
N LYS A 35 23.42 0.48 30.88
CA LYS A 35 24.30 1.35 30.08
C LYS A 35 23.92 1.40 28.60
N VAL A 36 23.32 0.34 28.07
CA VAL A 36 22.84 0.32 26.68
C VAL A 36 21.57 1.15 26.57
N GLU A 37 20.65 1.04 27.52
CA GLU A 37 19.44 1.87 27.58
C GLU A 37 19.78 3.37 27.68
N GLU A 38 20.70 3.75 28.56
CA GLU A 38 21.15 5.15 28.65
C GLU A 38 21.80 5.67 27.37
N ALA A 39 22.56 4.81 26.66
CA ALA A 39 23.15 5.18 25.38
C ALA A 39 22.08 5.38 24.31
N VAL A 40 21.06 4.51 24.27
CA VAL A 40 19.95 4.65 23.34
C VAL A 40 19.13 5.91 23.60
N GLU A 41 18.88 6.27 24.86
CA GLU A 41 18.23 7.54 25.18
C GLU A 41 19.03 8.74 24.67
N CYS A 42 20.37 8.71 24.79
CA CYS A 42 21.25 9.74 24.23
C CYS A 42 21.11 9.82 22.70
N TYR A 43 21.07 8.67 22.01
CA TYR A 43 20.84 8.62 20.55
C TYR A 43 19.45 9.15 20.15
N GLN A 44 18.38 8.78 20.85
CA GLN A 44 17.03 9.27 20.57
C GLN A 44 16.92 10.79 20.77
N ARG A 45 17.57 11.33 21.83
CA ARG A 45 17.64 12.79 22.05
C ARG A 45 18.44 13.48 20.94
N ALA A 46 19.57 12.91 20.52
CA ALA A 46 20.36 13.43 19.40
C ALA A 46 19.54 13.43 18.09
N ALA A 47 18.83 12.34 17.80
CA ALA A 47 18.00 12.20 16.61
C ALA A 47 16.85 13.22 16.58
N ASN A 48 16.23 13.50 17.74
CA ASN A 48 15.22 14.55 17.86
C ASN A 48 15.81 15.96 17.63
N LEU A 49 17.04 16.23 18.09
CA LEU A 49 17.73 17.48 17.79
C LEU A 49 18.05 17.61 16.29
N PHE A 50 18.43 16.53 15.61
CA PHE A 50 18.59 16.52 14.15
C PHE A 50 17.28 16.78 13.42
N LYS A 51 16.15 16.23 13.90
CA LYS A 51 14.81 16.57 13.38
C LYS A 51 14.50 18.06 13.53
N MET A 52 14.83 18.66 14.69
CA MET A 52 14.68 20.11 14.91
C MET A 52 15.60 20.95 14.00
N ALA A 53 16.77 20.42 13.64
CA ALA A 53 17.68 21.03 12.68
C ALA A 53 17.26 20.81 11.21
N LYS A 54 16.19 20.02 10.96
CA LYS A 54 15.73 19.58 9.63
C LYS A 54 16.74 18.71 8.87
N ASN A 55 17.71 18.13 9.58
CA ASN A 55 18.69 17.21 9.03
C ASN A 55 18.12 15.78 9.13
N TRP A 56 17.24 15.44 8.19
CA TRP A 56 16.46 14.19 8.23
C TRP A 56 17.31 12.94 8.03
N SER A 57 18.36 12.99 7.21
CA SER A 57 19.30 11.88 7.00
C SER A 57 20.08 11.53 8.27
N SER A 58 20.60 12.55 8.97
CA SER A 58 21.34 12.34 10.22
C SER A 58 20.41 11.89 11.36
N ALA A 59 19.16 12.37 11.37
CA ALA A 59 18.14 11.88 12.30
C ALA A 59 17.79 10.40 12.05
N GLY A 60 17.61 10.00 10.79
CA GLY A 60 17.30 8.61 10.43
C GLY A 60 18.41 7.65 10.84
N SER A 61 19.66 7.98 10.52
CA SER A 61 20.83 7.15 10.85
C SER A 61 21.01 6.99 12.37
N THR A 62 20.85 8.07 13.13
CA THR A 62 20.91 8.00 14.60
C THR A 62 19.77 7.20 15.23
N PHE A 63 18.54 7.29 14.71
CA PHE A 63 17.45 6.41 15.15
C PHE A 63 17.70 4.94 14.76
N TYR A 64 18.31 4.69 13.60
CA TYR A 64 18.68 3.35 13.17
C TYR A 64 19.73 2.72 14.10
N GLU A 65 20.77 3.47 14.49
CA GLU A 65 21.76 3.02 15.47
C GLU A 65 21.13 2.73 16.83
N ALA A 66 20.23 3.61 17.30
CA ALA A 66 19.44 3.38 18.50
C ALA A 66 18.60 2.10 18.42
N ALA A 67 17.97 1.83 17.27
CA ALA A 67 17.17 0.64 17.05
C ALA A 67 18.01 -0.65 17.06
N GLU A 68 19.19 -0.64 16.43
CA GLU A 68 20.11 -1.79 16.47
C GLU A 68 20.60 -2.10 17.89
N LEU A 69 20.86 -1.08 18.69
CA LEU A 69 21.26 -1.24 20.08
C LEU A 69 20.13 -1.85 20.92
N HIS A 70 18.89 -1.39 20.78
CA HIS A 70 17.73 -2.02 21.43
C HIS A 70 17.50 -3.46 20.97
N ALA A 71 17.68 -3.74 19.68
CA ALA A 71 17.58 -5.10 19.15
C ALA A 71 18.62 -6.03 19.79
N LYS A 72 19.88 -5.57 19.94
CA LYS A 72 20.96 -6.30 20.63
C LYS A 72 20.71 -6.44 22.14
N ALA A 73 20.04 -5.47 22.76
CA ALA A 73 19.66 -5.51 24.17
C ALA A 73 18.49 -6.47 24.46
N GLY A 74 17.77 -6.94 23.42
CA GLY A 74 16.61 -7.81 23.56
C GLY A 74 15.27 -7.06 23.69
N SER A 75 15.28 -5.71 23.70
CA SER A 75 14.09 -4.86 23.75
C SER A 75 13.45 -4.72 22.37
N ARG A 76 12.83 -5.82 21.89
CA ARG A 76 12.23 -5.92 20.55
C ARG A 76 11.21 -4.83 20.25
N HIS A 77 10.31 -4.54 21.19
CA HIS A 77 9.26 -3.54 21.01
C HIS A 77 9.84 -2.13 20.76
N ASP A 78 10.84 -1.74 21.55
CA ASP A 78 11.46 -0.42 21.48
C ASP A 78 12.36 -0.32 20.26
N ALA A 79 13.01 -1.41 19.86
CA ALA A 79 13.74 -1.50 18.61
C ALA A 79 12.82 -1.25 17.40
N ALA A 80 11.65 -1.90 17.34
CA ALA A 80 10.69 -1.72 16.26
C ALA A 80 10.19 -0.27 16.20
N THR A 81 9.88 0.33 17.35
CA THR A 81 9.44 1.74 17.43
C THR A 81 10.53 2.69 16.92
N ASN A 82 11.79 2.48 17.31
CA ASN A 82 12.91 3.27 16.82
C ASN A 82 13.16 3.10 15.31
N TYR A 83 12.98 1.88 14.77
CA TYR A 83 13.04 1.67 13.31
C TYR A 83 11.94 2.43 12.56
N VAL A 84 10.74 2.51 13.13
CA VAL A 84 9.64 3.31 12.55
C VAL A 84 9.96 4.80 12.60
N ASP A 85 10.55 5.31 13.69
CA ASP A 85 11.00 6.70 13.80
C ASP A 85 12.16 7.04 12.86
N ALA A 86 13.08 6.08 12.65
CA ALA A 86 14.11 6.17 11.62
C ALA A 86 13.47 6.27 10.23
N ALA A 87 12.53 5.38 9.91
CA ALA A 87 11.83 5.38 8.63
C ALA A 87 11.05 6.68 8.38
N ASN A 88 10.38 7.23 9.40
CA ASN A 88 9.67 8.50 9.29
C ASN A 88 10.61 9.68 9.00
N SER A 89 11.84 9.61 9.50
CA SER A 89 12.89 10.60 9.22
C SER A 89 13.43 10.41 7.81
N PHE A 90 13.78 9.18 7.44
CA PHE A 90 14.29 8.83 6.11
C PHE A 90 13.27 9.04 4.99
N LYS A 91 11.97 8.91 5.24
CA LYS A 91 10.92 9.15 4.23
C LYS A 91 11.01 10.53 3.57
N LYS A 92 11.65 11.51 4.22
CA LYS A 92 11.88 12.87 3.68
C LYS A 92 13.25 13.07 3.01
N SER A 93 14.16 12.11 3.14
CA SER A 93 15.53 12.20 2.62
C SER A 93 15.87 11.08 1.64
N ASP A 94 15.65 9.83 2.02
CA ASP A 94 15.90 8.63 1.22
C ASP A 94 14.84 7.55 1.51
N ILE A 95 14.08 7.22 0.48
CA ILE A 95 12.99 6.25 0.57
C ILE A 95 13.50 4.81 0.64
N ASN A 96 14.63 4.49 0.00
CA ASN A 96 15.15 3.12 0.02
C ASN A 96 15.61 2.75 1.44
N GLU A 97 16.27 3.68 2.13
CA GLU A 97 16.63 3.51 3.54
C GLU A 97 15.41 3.45 4.45
N ALA A 98 14.38 4.26 4.19
CA ALA A 98 13.13 4.22 4.94
C ALA A 98 12.41 2.86 4.80
N ILE A 99 12.35 2.31 3.58
CA ILE A 99 11.75 1.00 3.32
C ILE A 99 12.55 -0.10 4.04
N SER A 100 13.88 -0.07 3.96
CA SER A 100 14.74 -1.01 4.69
C SER A 100 14.48 -0.98 6.21
N CYS A 101 14.33 0.22 6.79
CA CYS A 101 13.98 0.38 8.20
C CYS A 101 12.59 -0.19 8.52
N LEU A 102 11.58 0.07 7.68
CA LEU A 102 10.23 -0.47 7.87
C LEU A 102 10.19 -1.99 7.74
N LEU A 103 10.95 -2.60 6.82
CA LEU A 103 11.05 -4.05 6.68
C LEU A 103 11.61 -4.70 7.96
N LYS A 104 12.64 -4.10 8.57
CA LYS A 104 13.16 -4.54 9.87
C LYS A 104 12.14 -4.41 11.00
N ALA A 105 11.37 -3.31 11.01
CA ALA A 105 10.29 -3.14 11.99
C ALA A 105 9.20 -4.19 11.80
N ILE A 106 8.83 -4.51 10.56
CA ILE A 106 7.85 -5.54 10.21
C ILE A 106 8.30 -6.90 10.73
N GLU A 107 9.55 -7.31 10.45
CA GLU A 107 10.11 -8.59 10.92
C GLU A 107 9.98 -8.73 12.44
N ILE A 108 10.31 -7.66 13.18
CA ILE A 108 10.17 -7.65 14.63
C ILE A 108 8.70 -7.73 15.06
N TYR A 109 7.79 -6.98 14.41
CA TYR A 109 6.37 -7.03 14.75
C TYR A 109 5.73 -8.38 14.40
N THR A 110 6.15 -9.04 13.32
CA THR A 110 5.69 -10.39 12.97
C THR A 110 6.18 -11.41 13.98
N ASP A 111 7.45 -11.32 14.41
CA ASP A 111 8.01 -12.20 15.45
C ASP A 111 7.31 -12.01 16.81
N MET A 112 6.81 -10.81 17.08
CA MET A 112 6.03 -10.50 18.29
C MET A 112 4.55 -10.89 18.18
N GLY A 113 4.10 -11.41 17.04
CA GLY A 113 2.69 -11.73 16.78
C GLY A 113 1.77 -10.51 16.64
N ARG A 114 2.33 -9.33 16.36
CA ARG A 114 1.58 -8.06 16.17
C ARG A 114 1.27 -7.84 14.69
N PHE A 115 0.50 -8.74 14.08
CA PHE A 115 0.21 -8.72 12.64
C PHE A 115 -0.53 -7.46 12.19
N THR A 116 -1.45 -6.94 13.02
CA THR A 116 -2.14 -5.67 12.72
C THR A 116 -1.16 -4.49 12.55
N MET A 117 -0.06 -4.44 13.31
CA MET A 117 0.95 -3.38 13.17
C MET A 117 1.85 -3.62 11.96
N ALA A 118 2.28 -4.86 11.74
CA ALA A 118 3.04 -5.26 10.55
C ALA A 118 2.28 -4.90 9.26
N ALA A 119 0.98 -5.17 9.21
CA ALA A 119 0.12 -4.85 8.06
C ALA A 119 0.04 -3.34 7.76
N LYS A 120 -0.03 -2.49 8.80
CA LYS A 120 0.01 -1.02 8.64
C LYS A 120 1.34 -0.54 8.07
N HIS A 121 2.46 -1.16 8.49
CA HIS A 121 3.77 -0.82 7.95
C HIS A 121 3.93 -1.32 6.51
N HIS A 122 3.39 -2.49 6.15
CA HIS A 122 3.31 -2.94 4.76
C HIS A 122 2.49 -1.99 3.88
N GLN A 123 1.34 -1.50 4.36
CA GLN A 123 0.58 -0.44 3.66
C GLN A 123 1.44 0.81 3.44
N SER A 124 2.16 1.25 4.47
CA SER A 124 3.02 2.44 4.39
C SER A 124 4.16 2.27 3.38
N ILE A 125 4.78 1.09 3.31
CA ILE A 125 5.79 0.75 2.30
C ILE A 125 5.18 0.81 0.89
N ALA A 126 3.99 0.24 0.72
CA ALA A 126 3.33 0.21 -0.58
C ALA A 126 2.95 1.62 -1.07
N GLU A 127 2.49 2.50 -0.17
CA GLU A 127 2.26 3.92 -0.47
C GLU A 127 3.55 4.66 -0.88
N MET A 128 4.71 4.29 -0.31
CA MET A 128 6.01 4.88 -0.68
C MET A 128 6.46 4.42 -2.08
N TYR A 129 6.21 3.15 -2.42
CA TYR A 129 6.45 2.65 -3.78
C TYR A 129 5.54 3.30 -4.83
N GLU A 130 4.29 3.61 -4.46
CA GLU A 130 3.34 4.35 -5.30
C GLU A 130 3.82 5.79 -5.59
N SER A 131 4.24 6.52 -4.56
CA SER A 131 4.46 7.98 -4.68
C SER A 131 5.74 8.36 -5.41
N GLU A 132 6.85 7.66 -5.15
CA GLU A 132 8.18 8.13 -5.60
C GLU A 132 8.96 7.12 -6.44
N ALA A 133 8.82 5.81 -6.17
CA ALA A 133 9.54 4.79 -6.93
C ALA A 133 8.81 4.37 -8.23
N MET A 134 7.51 4.67 -8.34
CA MET A 134 6.61 4.19 -9.42
C MET A 134 6.73 2.68 -9.68
N ASP A 135 7.15 1.90 -8.68
CA ASP A 135 7.30 0.45 -8.76
C ASP A 135 5.98 -0.20 -8.31
N LEU A 136 5.05 -0.26 -9.27
CA LEU A 136 3.71 -0.79 -9.04
C LEU A 136 3.72 -2.29 -8.70
N GLU A 137 4.69 -3.06 -9.19
CA GLU A 137 4.79 -4.50 -8.94
C GLU A 137 5.12 -4.79 -7.48
N ARG A 138 6.11 -4.09 -6.92
CA ARG A 138 6.46 -4.23 -5.50
C ARG A 138 5.39 -3.67 -4.58
N ALA A 139 4.73 -2.58 -4.99
CA ALA A 139 3.60 -2.04 -4.25
C ALA A 139 2.46 -3.06 -4.14
N VAL A 140 2.12 -3.74 -5.24
CA VAL A 140 1.11 -4.82 -5.27
C VAL A 140 1.48 -5.93 -4.28
N HIS A 141 2.72 -6.42 -4.30
CA HIS A 141 3.14 -7.49 -3.39
C HIS A 141 2.98 -7.11 -1.91
N HIS A 142 3.37 -5.90 -1.52
CA HIS A 142 3.23 -5.45 -0.13
C HIS A 142 1.78 -5.17 0.27
N TYR A 143 0.94 -4.67 -0.64
CA TYR A 143 -0.49 -4.53 -0.37
C TYR A 143 -1.19 -5.89 -0.20
N GLU A 144 -0.78 -6.92 -0.95
CA GLU A 144 -1.28 -8.29 -0.78
C GLU A 144 -0.90 -8.87 0.58
N GLN A 145 0.37 -8.76 0.97
CA GLN A 145 0.82 -9.20 2.29
C GLN A 145 0.07 -8.47 3.42
N ALA A 146 -0.15 -7.16 3.27
CA ALA A 146 -0.96 -6.40 4.22
C ALA A 146 -2.40 -6.91 4.29
N ALA A 147 -3.02 -7.19 3.14
CA ALA A 147 -4.39 -7.70 3.08
C ALA A 147 -4.52 -9.06 3.77
N ASP A 148 -3.57 -9.96 3.56
CA ASP A 148 -3.56 -11.28 4.20
C ASP A 148 -3.43 -11.18 5.72
N TYR A 149 -2.56 -10.31 6.23
CA TYR A 149 -2.45 -10.06 7.66
C TYR A 149 -3.74 -9.46 8.25
N PHE A 150 -4.36 -8.49 7.57
CA PHE A 150 -5.63 -7.93 8.06
C PHE A 150 -6.78 -8.94 8.02
N ARG A 151 -6.81 -9.80 7.01
CA ARG A 151 -7.81 -10.88 6.91
C ARG A 151 -7.63 -11.92 8.01
N GLY A 152 -6.39 -12.27 8.34
CA GLY A 152 -6.09 -13.18 9.46
C GLY A 152 -6.51 -12.64 10.83
N GLU A 153 -6.49 -11.32 11.00
CA GLU A 153 -6.90 -10.63 12.23
C GLU A 153 -8.40 -10.23 12.23
N GLU A 154 -9.21 -10.82 11.33
CA GLU A 154 -10.65 -10.52 11.13
C GLU A 154 -10.98 -9.05 10.81
N SER A 155 -9.97 -8.26 10.40
CA SER A 155 -10.12 -6.85 10.02
C SER A 155 -10.51 -6.70 8.55
N ASN A 156 -11.70 -7.19 8.19
CA ASN A 156 -12.18 -7.23 6.81
C ASN A 156 -12.22 -5.86 6.11
N SER A 157 -12.59 -4.79 6.82
CA SER A 157 -12.63 -3.43 6.24
C SER A 157 -11.24 -2.95 5.80
N SER A 158 -10.21 -3.18 6.63
CA SER A 158 -8.82 -2.81 6.31
C SER A 158 -8.26 -3.68 5.19
N ALA A 159 -8.58 -4.98 5.20
CA ALA A 159 -8.20 -5.92 4.16
C ALA A 159 -8.81 -5.52 2.80
N ASN A 160 -10.11 -5.20 2.75
CA ASN A 160 -10.77 -4.75 1.53
C ASN A 160 -10.14 -3.47 0.98
N LYS A 161 -9.75 -2.52 1.84
CA LYS A 161 -9.03 -1.30 1.41
C LYS A 161 -7.71 -1.63 0.70
N CYS A 162 -6.91 -2.57 1.24
CA CYS A 162 -5.69 -3.05 0.59
C CYS A 162 -5.98 -3.77 -0.72
N LEU A 163 -6.93 -4.70 -0.72
CA LEU A 163 -7.30 -5.49 -1.90
C LEU A 163 -7.76 -4.61 -3.06
N LEU A 164 -8.52 -3.55 -2.79
CA LEU A 164 -8.94 -2.61 -3.83
C LEU A 164 -7.76 -1.88 -4.46
N LYS A 165 -6.72 -1.55 -3.67
CA LYS A 165 -5.47 -0.99 -4.19
C LYS A 165 -4.70 -2.01 -5.02
N VAL A 166 -4.60 -3.26 -4.56
CA VAL A 166 -4.02 -4.37 -5.33
C VAL A 166 -4.71 -4.49 -6.69
N ALA A 167 -6.04 -4.55 -6.72
CA ALA A 167 -6.81 -4.70 -7.95
C ALA A 167 -6.65 -3.48 -8.88
N GLN A 168 -6.60 -2.27 -8.33
CA GLN A 168 -6.38 -1.04 -9.09
C GLN A 168 -5.04 -1.06 -9.83
N TYR A 169 -3.95 -1.41 -9.15
CA TYR A 169 -2.61 -1.45 -9.76
C TYR A 169 -2.40 -2.70 -10.62
N ALA A 170 -2.97 -3.84 -10.25
CA ALA A 170 -2.95 -5.05 -11.08
C ALA A 170 -3.60 -4.79 -12.45
N ALA A 171 -4.73 -4.07 -12.49
CA ALA A 171 -5.35 -3.66 -13.75
C ALA A 171 -4.46 -2.70 -14.56
N GLN A 172 -3.69 -1.81 -13.91
CA GLN A 172 -2.73 -0.95 -14.60
C GLN A 172 -1.54 -1.75 -15.17
N LEU A 173 -1.09 -2.78 -14.47
CA LEU A 173 -0.05 -3.72 -14.91
C LEU A 173 -0.54 -4.78 -15.92
N GLU A 174 -1.76 -4.63 -16.45
CA GLU A 174 -2.39 -5.55 -17.42
C GLU A 174 -2.67 -6.96 -16.88
N ASN A 175 -2.56 -7.16 -15.57
CA ASN A 175 -2.98 -8.40 -14.92
C ASN A 175 -4.48 -8.33 -14.56
N TYR A 176 -5.31 -8.33 -15.60
CA TYR A 176 -6.76 -8.18 -15.46
C TYR A 176 -7.41 -9.37 -14.75
N GLU A 177 -6.93 -10.60 -14.99
CA GLU A 177 -7.47 -11.81 -14.33
C GLU A 177 -7.39 -11.72 -12.80
N LYS A 178 -6.24 -11.30 -12.29
CA LYS A 178 -6.04 -11.09 -10.84
C LYS A 178 -6.90 -9.97 -10.31
N ALA A 179 -7.02 -8.85 -11.03
CA ALA A 179 -7.86 -7.73 -10.63
C ALA A 179 -9.34 -8.12 -10.55
N ILE A 180 -9.83 -8.91 -11.51
CA ILE A 180 -11.22 -9.42 -11.55
C ILE A 180 -11.51 -10.25 -10.30
N GLN A 181 -10.68 -11.25 -10.01
CA GLN A 181 -10.88 -12.15 -8.86
C GLN A 181 -10.98 -11.35 -7.55
N ILE A 182 -10.11 -10.35 -7.39
CA ILE A 182 -10.11 -9.51 -6.19
C ILE A 182 -11.35 -8.61 -6.13
N TYR A 183 -11.75 -7.98 -7.24
CA TYR A 183 -12.95 -7.13 -7.25
C TYR A 183 -14.23 -7.94 -7.00
N GLU A 184 -14.37 -9.14 -7.58
CA GLU A 184 -15.50 -10.03 -7.31
C GLU A 184 -15.53 -10.46 -5.84
N GLN A 185 -14.39 -10.87 -5.28
CA GLN A 185 -14.28 -11.27 -3.88
C GLN A 185 -14.69 -10.11 -2.93
N VAL A 186 -14.18 -8.90 -3.17
CA VAL A 186 -14.51 -7.72 -2.36
C VAL A 186 -15.97 -7.30 -2.56
N ALA A 187 -16.51 -7.45 -3.77
CA ALA A 187 -17.92 -7.17 -4.07
C ALA A 187 -18.86 -8.12 -3.31
N SER A 188 -18.62 -9.42 -3.36
CA SER A 188 -19.40 -10.42 -2.61
C SER A 188 -19.34 -10.16 -1.11
N ALA A 189 -18.15 -9.89 -0.56
CA ALA A 189 -18.00 -9.53 0.86
C ALA A 189 -18.71 -8.20 1.22
N SER A 190 -18.80 -7.26 0.27
CA SER A 190 -19.50 -5.99 0.47
C SER A 190 -21.02 -6.14 0.39
N LEU A 191 -21.54 -7.13 -0.34
CA LEU A 191 -22.99 -7.43 -0.41
C LEU A 191 -23.53 -8.01 0.91
N GLU A 192 -22.71 -8.74 1.67
CA GLU A 192 -23.07 -9.24 3.00
C GLU A 192 -23.26 -8.09 4.01
N SER A 193 -22.59 -6.96 3.80
CA SER A 193 -22.69 -5.78 4.65
C SER A 193 -23.72 -4.77 4.11
N SER A 194 -24.77 -4.53 4.88
CA SER A 194 -25.82 -3.55 4.52
C SER A 194 -25.30 -2.12 4.32
N LEU A 195 -24.15 -1.78 4.92
CA LEU A 195 -23.50 -0.47 4.79
C LEU A 195 -22.70 -0.32 3.49
N LEU A 196 -22.05 -1.40 3.03
CA LEU A 196 -21.16 -1.40 1.86
C LEU A 196 -21.86 -1.81 0.56
N LYS A 197 -23.14 -2.20 0.64
CA LYS A 197 -23.98 -2.59 -0.49
C LYS A 197 -23.99 -1.57 -1.63
N TYR A 198 -23.94 -0.27 -1.32
CA TYR A 198 -23.88 0.79 -2.33
C TYR A 198 -22.52 0.89 -3.03
N SER A 199 -21.44 0.47 -2.38
CA SER A 199 -20.09 0.43 -2.96
C SER A 199 -19.87 -0.80 -3.83
N ALA A 200 -20.62 -1.89 -3.60
CA ALA A 200 -20.53 -3.11 -4.38
C ALA A 200 -20.78 -2.87 -5.89
N LYS A 201 -21.67 -1.94 -6.25
CA LYS A 201 -21.93 -1.56 -7.66
C LYS A 201 -20.68 -1.04 -8.36
N GLU A 202 -19.82 -0.31 -7.65
CA GLU A 202 -18.58 0.23 -8.19
C GLU A 202 -17.57 -0.89 -8.43
N TYR A 203 -17.49 -1.85 -7.51
CA TYR A 203 -16.58 -3.00 -7.67
C TYR A 203 -17.00 -3.91 -8.82
N PHE A 204 -18.29 -4.20 -8.98
CA PHE A 204 -18.80 -4.92 -10.14
C PHE A 204 -18.56 -4.16 -11.45
N PHE A 205 -18.71 -2.83 -11.44
CA PHE A 205 -18.41 -2.01 -12.62
C PHE A 205 -16.93 -2.10 -13.01
N ARG A 206 -16.02 -2.00 -12.03
CA ARG A 206 -14.57 -2.16 -12.27
C ARG A 206 -14.20 -3.57 -12.74
N ALA A 207 -14.81 -4.61 -12.17
CA ALA A 207 -14.60 -6.00 -12.58
C ALA A 207 -15.09 -6.23 -14.02
N ALA A 208 -16.26 -5.72 -14.38
CA ALA A 208 -16.81 -5.84 -15.73
C ALA A 208 -15.94 -5.13 -16.79
N LEU A 209 -15.41 -3.94 -16.47
CA LEU A 209 -14.45 -3.27 -17.35
C LEU A 209 -13.14 -4.06 -17.50
N CYS A 210 -12.67 -4.72 -16.43
CA CYS A 210 -11.50 -5.60 -16.53
C CYS A 210 -11.80 -6.85 -17.38
N HIS A 211 -13.01 -7.42 -17.29
CA HIS A 211 -13.43 -8.51 -18.18
C HIS A 211 -13.47 -8.06 -19.65
N LEU A 212 -13.99 -6.85 -19.93
CA LEU A 212 -14.01 -6.29 -21.27
C LEU A 212 -12.61 -6.13 -21.88
N CYS A 213 -11.59 -5.86 -21.08
CA CYS A 213 -10.19 -5.84 -21.55
C CYS A 213 -9.65 -7.23 -21.93
N VAL A 214 -10.27 -8.31 -21.45
CA VAL A 214 -9.85 -9.69 -21.71
C VAL A 214 -10.65 -10.28 -22.86
N ASP A 215 -11.99 -10.31 -22.70
CA ASP A 215 -12.92 -10.91 -23.66
C ASP A 215 -14.35 -10.39 -23.44
N THR A 216 -15.03 -10.06 -24.54
CA THR A 216 -16.41 -9.56 -24.55
C THR A 216 -17.40 -10.63 -24.08
N LEU A 217 -17.19 -11.91 -24.45
CA LEU A 217 -18.04 -13.02 -24.00
C LEU A 217 -17.97 -13.23 -22.49
N ASN A 218 -16.76 -13.13 -21.92
CA ASN A 218 -16.58 -13.21 -20.47
C ASN A 218 -17.27 -12.05 -19.75
N ALA A 219 -17.24 -10.84 -20.33
CA ALA A 219 -17.94 -9.69 -19.78
C ALA A 219 -19.46 -9.89 -19.78
N GLN A 220 -20.05 -10.43 -20.86
CA GLN A 220 -21.49 -10.74 -20.91
C GLN A 220 -21.89 -11.74 -19.83
N HIS A 221 -21.18 -12.87 -19.72
CA HIS A 221 -21.45 -13.87 -18.69
C HIS A 221 -21.27 -13.29 -17.26
N ALA A 222 -20.26 -12.46 -17.04
CA ALA A 222 -20.05 -11.82 -15.74
C ALA A 222 -21.21 -10.90 -15.38
N ILE A 223 -21.72 -10.12 -16.33
CA ILE A 223 -22.84 -9.20 -16.12
C ILE A 223 -24.14 -9.94 -15.80
N GLU A 224 -24.40 -11.08 -16.42
CA GLU A 224 -25.54 -11.94 -16.07
C GLU A 224 -25.43 -12.43 -14.62
N ARG A 225 -24.26 -12.92 -14.20
CA ARG A 225 -24.01 -13.32 -12.81
C ARG A 225 -24.19 -12.17 -11.82
N TYR A 226 -23.72 -10.96 -12.17
CA TYR A 226 -23.87 -9.79 -11.30
C TYR A 226 -25.33 -9.36 -11.13
N GLN A 227 -26.18 -9.57 -12.14
CA GLN A 227 -27.62 -9.35 -12.04
C GLN A 227 -28.28 -10.34 -11.08
N GLU A 228 -27.90 -11.61 -11.15
CA GLU A 228 -28.41 -12.64 -10.24
C GLU A 228 -28.02 -12.37 -8.78
N GLN A 229 -26.77 -11.93 -8.55
CA GLN A 229 -26.27 -11.61 -7.22
C GLN A 229 -26.85 -10.30 -6.67
N TYR A 230 -27.04 -9.29 -7.53
CA TYR A 230 -27.54 -7.99 -7.12
C TYR A 230 -28.57 -7.44 -8.12
N PRO A 231 -29.87 -7.73 -7.95
CA PRO A 231 -30.92 -7.30 -8.88
C PRO A 231 -30.99 -5.77 -9.07
N ALA A 232 -30.69 -4.99 -8.01
CA ALA A 232 -30.67 -3.53 -8.09
C ALA A 232 -29.47 -2.97 -8.91
N PHE A 233 -28.53 -3.83 -9.35
CA PHE A 233 -27.51 -3.45 -10.31
C PHE A 233 -28.10 -3.11 -11.67
N GLN A 234 -29.19 -3.76 -12.09
CA GLN A 234 -29.81 -3.56 -13.40
C GLN A 234 -30.28 -2.10 -13.62
N ASP A 235 -30.76 -1.46 -12.57
CA ASP A 235 -31.22 -0.07 -12.62
C ASP A 235 -30.06 0.95 -12.59
N SER A 236 -28.85 0.48 -12.28
CA SER A 236 -27.67 1.32 -12.13
C SER A 236 -27.18 1.81 -13.50
N ARG A 237 -26.58 3.00 -13.50
CA ARG A 237 -26.07 3.65 -14.74
C ARG A 237 -24.85 2.89 -15.27
N GLU A 238 -24.07 2.34 -14.34
CA GLU A 238 -22.91 1.50 -14.55
C GLU A 238 -23.27 0.27 -15.40
N TYR A 239 -24.36 -0.42 -15.05
CA TYR A 239 -24.85 -1.57 -15.81
C TYR A 239 -25.27 -1.19 -17.24
N LYS A 240 -26.07 -0.11 -17.37
CA LYS A 240 -26.53 0.40 -18.67
C LYS A 240 -25.34 0.75 -19.57
N LEU A 241 -24.34 1.44 -19.02
CA LEU A 241 -23.12 1.76 -19.74
C LEU A 241 -22.41 0.49 -20.22
N ILE A 242 -22.13 -0.48 -19.34
CA ILE A 242 -21.40 -1.69 -19.75
C ILE A 242 -22.14 -2.42 -20.87
N LYS A 243 -23.47 -2.53 -20.79
CA LYS A 243 -24.27 -3.17 -21.84
C LYS A 243 -24.14 -2.45 -23.19
N THR A 244 -24.28 -1.13 -23.19
CA THR A 244 -24.09 -0.31 -24.41
C THR A 244 -22.65 -0.41 -24.93
N LEU A 245 -21.64 -0.49 -24.06
CA LEU A 245 -20.26 -0.69 -24.49
C LEU A 245 -20.08 -2.07 -25.14
N ILE A 246 -20.68 -3.14 -24.61
CA ILE A 246 -20.63 -4.48 -25.21
C ILE A 246 -21.28 -4.46 -26.60
N GLU A 247 -22.50 -3.92 -26.72
CA GLU A 247 -23.22 -3.82 -28.00
C GLU A 247 -22.38 -3.07 -29.04
N HIS A 248 -21.77 -1.93 -28.68
CA HIS A 248 -20.90 -1.18 -29.60
C HIS A 248 -19.58 -1.87 -29.93
N ILE A 249 -19.05 -2.71 -29.05
CA ILE A 249 -17.86 -3.52 -29.34
C ILE A 249 -18.23 -4.66 -30.31
N GLU A 250 -19.39 -5.30 -30.14
CA GLU A 250 -19.88 -6.34 -31.05
C GLU A 250 -20.21 -5.79 -32.45
N ASP A 251 -20.78 -4.57 -32.51
CA ASP A 251 -21.11 -3.89 -33.76
C ASP A 251 -19.90 -3.17 -34.42
N GLU A 252 -18.69 -3.31 -33.85
CA GLU A 252 -17.46 -2.60 -34.28
C GLU A 252 -17.61 -1.07 -34.37
N ASN A 253 -18.56 -0.48 -33.64
CA ASN A 253 -18.90 0.93 -33.71
C ASN A 253 -18.08 1.76 -32.70
N LEU A 254 -16.86 2.11 -33.10
CA LEU A 254 -15.95 2.95 -32.32
C LEU A 254 -16.52 4.34 -32.00
N GLU A 255 -17.32 4.93 -32.90
CA GLU A 255 -17.95 6.24 -32.68
C GLU A 255 -19.02 6.14 -31.58
N GLY A 256 -19.86 5.11 -31.66
CA GLY A 256 -20.87 4.78 -30.65
C GLY A 256 -20.26 4.55 -29.27
N PHE A 257 -19.16 3.79 -29.20
CA PHE A 257 -18.39 3.60 -27.96
C PHE A 257 -17.95 4.93 -27.36
N THR A 258 -17.38 5.83 -28.18
CA THR A 258 -16.90 7.12 -27.67
C THR A 258 -18.01 8.07 -27.21
N GLU A 259 -19.16 8.08 -27.91
CA GLU A 259 -20.30 8.91 -27.49
C GLU A 259 -20.91 8.37 -26.20
N ALA A 260 -21.07 7.05 -26.06
CA ALA A 260 -21.58 6.43 -24.82
C ALA A 260 -20.69 6.76 -23.60
N VAL A 261 -19.37 6.71 -23.75
CA VAL A 261 -18.42 7.10 -22.69
C VAL A 261 -18.54 8.59 -22.35
N LYS A 262 -18.72 9.45 -23.35
CA LYS A 262 -18.84 10.90 -23.19
C LYS A 262 -20.16 11.31 -22.54
N GLU A 263 -21.27 10.68 -22.92
CA GLU A 263 -22.57 10.83 -22.24
C GLU A 263 -22.45 10.44 -20.78
N TYR A 264 -21.78 9.32 -20.48
CA TYR A 264 -21.56 8.90 -19.11
C TYR A 264 -20.68 9.90 -18.33
N ASP A 265 -19.56 10.38 -18.89
CA ASP A 265 -18.69 11.36 -18.23
C ASP A 265 -19.40 12.68 -17.90
N SER A 266 -20.39 13.07 -18.72
CA SER A 266 -21.21 14.26 -18.46
C SER A 266 -22.11 14.13 -17.23
N ILE A 267 -22.52 12.90 -16.91
CA ILE A 267 -23.42 12.58 -15.79
C ILE A 267 -22.62 12.14 -14.55
N SER A 268 -21.53 11.42 -14.75
CA SER A 268 -20.71 10.79 -13.71
C SER A 268 -19.25 10.87 -14.15
N ARG A 269 -18.53 11.82 -13.55
CA ARG A 269 -17.14 12.13 -13.91
C ARG A 269 -16.27 10.89 -13.78
N LEU A 270 -15.55 10.57 -14.85
CA LEU A 270 -14.64 9.44 -14.89
C LEU A 270 -13.32 9.79 -14.21
N ASP A 271 -12.94 8.99 -13.21
CA ASP A 271 -11.60 9.04 -12.61
C ASP A 271 -10.53 8.59 -13.61
N GLN A 272 -9.28 8.99 -13.35
CA GLN A 272 -8.11 8.65 -14.17
C GLN A 272 -7.97 7.14 -14.45
N TRP A 273 -8.37 6.29 -13.49
CA TRP A 273 -8.37 4.85 -13.68
C TRP A 273 -9.35 4.40 -14.75
N TYR A 274 -10.61 4.88 -14.71
CA TYR A 274 -11.62 4.53 -15.71
C TYR A 274 -11.22 5.02 -17.10
N THR A 275 -10.69 6.25 -17.20
CA THR A 275 -10.18 6.78 -18.47
C THR A 275 -9.07 5.89 -19.03
N THR A 276 -8.13 5.44 -18.20
CA THR A 276 -7.02 4.59 -18.63
C THR A 276 -7.53 3.24 -19.16
N VAL A 277 -8.44 2.59 -18.45
CA VAL A 277 -9.01 1.29 -18.84
C VAL A 277 -9.88 1.42 -20.09
N LEU A 278 -10.77 2.41 -20.16
CA LEU A 278 -11.63 2.64 -21.33
C LEU A 278 -10.82 2.98 -22.59
N LEU A 279 -9.73 3.73 -22.45
CA LEU A 279 -8.80 3.99 -23.57
C LEU A 279 -8.09 2.72 -24.02
N ARG A 280 -7.78 1.80 -23.10
CA ARG A 280 -7.19 0.49 -23.46
C ARG A 280 -8.19 -0.39 -24.20
N ILE A 281 -9.43 -0.47 -23.73
CA ILE A 281 -10.51 -1.18 -24.43
C ILE A 281 -10.68 -0.60 -25.84
N LYS A 282 -10.75 0.73 -25.97
CA LYS A 282 -10.83 1.39 -27.29
C LYS A 282 -9.66 1.01 -28.20
N LYS A 283 -8.43 0.98 -27.68
CA LYS A 283 -7.24 0.57 -28.46
C LYS A 283 -7.30 -0.89 -28.89
N GLN A 284 -7.81 -1.80 -28.06
CA GLN A 284 -7.95 -3.21 -28.44
C GLN A 284 -8.95 -3.39 -29.59
N VAL A 285 -10.06 -2.64 -29.57
CA VAL A 285 -11.04 -2.65 -30.69
C VAL A 285 -10.42 -2.05 -31.96
N ASP A 286 -9.62 -0.98 -31.85
CA ASP A 286 -8.93 -0.35 -32.97
C ASP A 286 -7.80 -1.20 -33.59
N VAL A 287 -7.15 -2.07 -32.77
CA VAL A 287 -6.08 -2.99 -33.21
C VAL A 287 -6.63 -4.31 -33.76
N ASN A 288 -7.88 -4.65 -33.47
CA ASN A 288 -8.58 -5.84 -33.98
C ASN A 288 -9.52 -5.61 -35.21
N PRO A 289 -9.15 -4.90 -36.31
CA PRO A 289 -9.89 -5.03 -37.57
C PRO A 289 -9.65 -6.36 -38.30
N ASN A 290 -8.78 -7.26 -37.78
CA ASN A 290 -8.26 -8.42 -38.50
C ASN A 290 -8.14 -9.71 -37.65
N LEU A 291 -9.14 -10.06 -36.85
CA LEU A 291 -9.32 -11.46 -36.43
C LEU A 291 -10.56 -12.01 -37.13
N ARG A 292 -10.33 -12.35 -38.40
CA ARG A 292 -11.11 -13.30 -39.20
C ARG A 292 -10.92 -14.72 -38.69
#